data_AF-A0A7S2FXU1-F1
#
_entry.id   AF-A0A7S2FXU1-F1
#
_cell.length_a   1.000
_cell.length_b   1.000
_cell.length_c   1.000
_cell.angle_alpha   90.00
_cell.angle_beta   90.00
_cell.angle_gamma   90.00
#
_symmetry.space_group_name_H-M   'P 1'
#
loop_
_entity.id
_entity.type
_entity.pdbx_description
1 polymer ?
#
loop_
_entity_poly.entity_id
_entity_poly.type
_entity_poly.pdbx_seq_one_letter_code
_entity_poly.pdbx_strand_id
1 'polypeptide(L)'
;WQCYDAYARVCMSLGCNMILQSICYYLINVCLLEYQAKTCCIAVITAFQMAALVIAYIDVAKIGKLNILLMQFTAMLPCFLSAASIMVAMSETVAEALDPHR
;
A
#
# COMPACT_ATOMS: atom_id res chain seq x y z
N TRP A 1 30.66 1.28 -15.29
CA TRP A 1 29.40 1.36 -16.05
C TRP A 1 28.34 0.39 -15.49
N GLN A 2 28.62 -0.92 -15.39
CA GLN A 2 27.64 -1.90 -14.86
C GLN A 2 27.17 -1.64 -13.42
N CYS A 3 28.07 -1.23 -12.51
CA CYS A 3 27.68 -0.88 -11.13
C CYS A 3 26.79 0.37 -11.06
N TYR A 4 27.00 1.32 -11.98
CA TYR A 4 26.21 2.55 -12.04
C TYR A 4 24.77 2.27 -12.54
N ASP A 5 24.64 1.43 -13.57
CA ASP A 5 23.34 0.97 -14.07
C ASP A 5 22.57 0.16 -13.01
N ALA A 6 23.26 -0.74 -12.29
CA ALA A 6 22.66 -1.47 -11.17
C ALA A 6 22.17 -0.55 -10.04
N TYR A 7 22.97 0.46 -9.68
CA TYR A 7 22.59 1.46 -8.67
C TYR A 7 21.37 2.28 -9.11
N ALA A 8 21.37 2.76 -10.36
CA ALA A 8 20.26 3.55 -10.90
C ALA A 8 18.93 2.79 -10.87
N ARG A 9 18.92 1.49 -11.20
CA ARG A 9 17.72 0.64 -11.12
C ARG A 9 17.22 0.47 -9.70
N VAL A 10 18.12 0.29 -8.73
CA VAL A 10 17.74 0.20 -7.30
C VAL A 10 17.10 1.51 -6.83
N CYS A 11 17.69 2.66 -7.18
CA CYS A 11 17.13 3.96 -6.83
C CYS A 11 15.76 4.20 -7.47
N MET A 12 15.58 3.82 -8.73
CA MET A 12 14.30 3.91 -9.43
C MET A 12 13.24 3.05 -8.73
N SER A 13 13.57 1.80 -8.42
CA SER A 13 12.66 0.87 -7.74
C SER A 13 12.27 1.35 -6.34
N LEU A 14 13.24 1.87 -5.57
CA LEU A 14 13.02 2.45 -4.25
C LEU A 14 12.10 3.68 -4.33
N GLY A 15 12.39 4.60 -5.25
CA GLY A 15 11.59 5.81 -5.46
C GLY A 15 10.17 5.49 -5.91
N CYS A 16 10.01 4.55 -6.84
CA CYS A 16 8.69 4.10 -7.30
C CYS A 16 7.88 3.52 -6.13
N ASN A 17 8.49 2.65 -5.30
CA ASN A 17 7.83 2.09 -4.13
C ASN A 17 7.38 3.16 -3.13
N MET A 18 8.22 4.16 -2.85
CA MET A 18 7.86 5.27 -1.95
C MET A 18 6.67 6.09 -2.50
N ILE A 19 6.67 6.38 -3.80
CA ILE A 19 5.59 7.13 -4.46
C ILE A 19 4.29 6.31 -4.44
N LEU A 20 4.35 5.03 -4.82
CA LEU A 20 3.21 4.11 -4.77
C LEU A 20 2.60 4.04 -3.37
N GLN A 21 3.44 3.94 -2.35
CA GLN A 21 2.98 3.88 -0.96
C GLN A 21 2.31 5.19 -0.53
N SER A 22 2.88 6.34 -0.90
CA SER A 22 2.29 7.66 -0.63
C SER A 22 0.91 7.80 -1.29
N ILE A 23 0.78 7.38 -2.54
CA ILE A 23 -0.50 7.37 -3.27
C ILE A 23 -1.50 6.45 -2.56
N CYS A 24 -1.09 5.26 -2.12
CA CYS A 24 -1.97 4.35 -1.40
C CYS A 24 -2.50 4.98 -0.11
N TYR A 25 -1.66 5.64 0.69
CA TYR A 25 -2.12 6.33 1.90
C TYR A 25 -3.09 7.47 1.60
N TYR A 26 -2.84 8.24 0.53
CA TYR A 26 -3.78 9.28 0.10
C TYR A 26 -5.15 8.67 -0.28
N LEU A 27 -5.15 7.60 -1.08
CA LEU A 27 -6.36 6.92 -1.52
C LEU A 27 -7.12 6.25 -0.37
N ILE A 28 -6.43 5.71 0.64
CA ILE A 28 -7.05 5.18 1.86
C ILE A 28 -7.88 6.27 2.53
N ASN A 29 -7.30 7.46 2.71
CA ASN A 29 -7.99 8.58 3.35
C ASN A 29 -9.18 9.04 2.51
N VAL A 30 -9.02 9.24 1.20
CA VAL A 30 -10.11 9.69 0.33
C VAL A 30 -11.24 8.66 0.28
N CYS A 31 -10.94 7.37 0.06
CA CYS A 31 -11.96 6.34 -0.08
C CYS A 31 -12.74 6.09 1.22
N LEU A 32 -12.07 6.15 2.37
CA LEU A 32 -12.71 5.87 3.67
C LEU A 32 -13.34 7.12 4.28
N LEU A 33 -12.68 8.27 4.25
CA LEU A 33 -13.19 9.49 4.91
C LEU A 33 -14.21 10.24 4.05
N GLU A 34 -13.95 10.41 2.74
CA GLU A 34 -14.85 11.19 1.89
C GLU A 34 -16.00 10.34 1.32
N TYR A 35 -15.68 9.17 0.77
CA TYR A 35 -16.66 8.34 0.06
C TYR A 35 -17.27 7.21 0.91
N GLN A 36 -16.72 6.94 2.09
CA GLN A 36 -17.10 5.81 2.97
C GLN A 36 -17.19 4.45 2.28
N ALA A 37 -16.50 4.28 1.16
CA ALA A 37 -16.58 3.12 0.29
C ALA A 37 -15.52 2.07 0.66
N LYS A 38 -15.82 1.25 1.67
CA LYS A 38 -14.90 0.24 2.22
C LYS A 38 -14.39 -0.77 1.17
N THR A 39 -15.28 -1.27 0.32
CA THR A 39 -14.94 -2.26 -0.72
C THR A 39 -14.06 -1.67 -1.83
N CYS A 40 -14.34 -0.43 -2.23
CA CYS A 40 -13.54 0.31 -3.21
C CYS A 40 -12.11 0.52 -2.70
N CYS A 41 -11.97 0.93 -1.43
CA CYS A 41 -10.67 1.10 -0.79
C CYS A 41 -9.81 -0.17 -0.86
N ILE A 42 -10.37 -1.34 -0.52
CA ILE A 42 -9.64 -2.61 -0.58
C ILE A 42 -9.24 -2.97 -2.01
N ALA A 43 -10.14 -2.79 -2.98
CA ALA A 43 -9.86 -3.08 -4.40
C ALA A 43 -8.73 -2.20 -4.96
N VAL A 44 -8.71 -0.92 -4.58
CA VAL A 44 -7.70 0.04 -5.03
C VAL A 44 -6.33 -0.26 -4.40
N ILE A 45 -6.27 -0.49 -3.08
CA ILE A 45 -5.02 -0.85 -2.39
C ILE A 45 -4.43 -2.13 -2.99
N THR A 46 -5.27 -3.16 -3.19
CA THR A 46 -4.80 -4.43 -3.76
C THR A 46 -4.26 -4.25 -5.18
N ALA A 47 -4.92 -3.46 -6.04
CA ALA A 47 -4.43 -3.16 -7.38
C ALA A 47 -3.05 -2.47 -7.37
N PHE A 48 -2.88 -1.43 -6.54
CA PHE A 48 -1.60 -0.72 -6.44
C PHE A 48 -0.48 -1.57 -5.83
N GLN A 49 -0.79 -2.40 -4.83
CA GLN A 49 0.20 -3.31 -4.25
C GLN A 49 0.62 -4.42 -5.22
N MET A 50 -0.29 -4.90 -6.08
CA MET A 50 0.05 -5.82 -7.16
C MET A 50 0.96 -5.16 -8.21
N ALA A 51 0.70 -3.90 -8.56
CA ALA A 51 1.58 -3.14 -9.46
C ALA A 51 2.99 -2.97 -8.87
N ALA A 52 3.10 -2.66 -7.57
CA ALA A 52 4.38 -2.56 -6.88
C ALA A 52 5.16 -3.89 -6.89
N LEU A 53 4.47 -5.02 -6.71
CA LEU A 53 5.09 -6.35 -6.80
C LEU A 53 5.62 -6.65 -8.20
N VAL A 54 4.87 -6.28 -9.25
CA VAL A 54 5.32 -6.44 -10.65
C VAL A 54 6.55 -5.59 -10.94
N ILE A 55 6.58 -4.34 -10.47
CA ILE A 55 7.74 -3.44 -10.62
C ILE A 55 8.96 -4.04 -9.91
N ALA A 56 8.80 -4.48 -8.66
CA ALA A 56 9.88 -5.10 -7.89
C ALA A 56 10.41 -6.39 -8.55
N TYR A 57 9.55 -7.17 -9.20
CA TYR A 57 9.95 -8.37 -9.93
C TYR A 57 10.77 -8.05 -11.19
N ILE A 58 10.41 -6.98 -11.91
CA ILE A 58 11.09 -6.58 -13.16
C ILE A 58 12.44 -5.91 -12.87
N ASP A 59 12.49 -5.05 -11.84
CA ASP A 59 13.70 -4.26 -11.54
C ASP A 59 14.85 -5.10 -10.97
N VAL A 60 14.53 -6.22 -10.31
CA VAL A 60 15.49 -7.00 -9.53
C VAL A 60 15.69 -8.39 -10.13
N ALA A 61 16.23 -8.45 -11.34
CA ALA A 61 16.44 -9.71 -12.07
C ALA A 61 17.51 -10.66 -11.47
N LYS A 62 18.25 -10.25 -10.42
CA LYS A 62 19.40 -11.01 -9.87
C LYS A 62 19.33 -11.33 -8.37
N ILE A 63 18.29 -10.89 -7.66
CA ILE A 63 18.10 -11.24 -6.24
C ILE A 63 17.14 -12.43 -6.16
N GLY A 64 17.34 -13.31 -5.18
CA GLY A 64 16.45 -14.45 -4.94
C GLY A 64 15.00 -13.98 -4.77
N LYS A 65 14.07 -14.64 -5.47
CA LYS A 65 12.62 -14.31 -5.47
C LYS A 65 12.04 -14.19 -4.06
N LEU A 66 12.57 -14.94 -3.10
CA LEU A 66 12.18 -14.91 -1.69
C LEU A 66 12.47 -13.54 -1.03
N ASN A 67 13.62 -12.93 -1.32
CA ASN A 67 14.00 -11.65 -0.71
C ASN A 67 13.15 -10.51 -1.26
N ILE A 68 12.80 -10.56 -2.55
CA ILE A 68 11.89 -9.61 -3.18
C ILE A 68 10.51 -9.72 -2.55
N LEU A 69 10.01 -10.95 -2.35
CA LEU A 69 8.73 -11.18 -1.69
C LEU A 69 8.74 -10.68 -0.24
N LEU A 70 9.80 -10.94 0.53
CA LEU A 70 9.93 -10.47 1.91
C LEU A 70 9.97 -8.94 1.99
N MET A 71 10.75 -8.28 1.12
CA MET A 71 10.77 -6.82 1.05
C MET A 71 9.39 -6.25 0.72
N GLN A 72 8.72 -6.83 -0.28
CA GLN A 72 7.38 -6.37 -0.66
C GLN A 72 6.37 -6.60 0.48
N PHE A 73 6.46 -7.73 1.18
CA PHE A 73 5.60 -8.02 2.33
C PHE A 73 5.80 -7.00 3.46
N THR A 74 7.05 -6.65 3.77
CA THR A 74 7.35 -5.60 4.77
C THR A 74 6.84 -4.21 4.36
N ALA A 75 6.81 -3.90 3.06
CA ALA A 75 6.29 -2.64 2.54
C ALA A 75 4.75 -2.61 2.49
N MET A 76 4.11 -3.74 2.20
CA MET A 76 2.64 -3.86 2.14
C MET A 76 1.99 -3.75 3.53
N LEU A 77 2.64 -4.30 4.55
CA LEU A 77 2.07 -4.49 5.89
C LEU A 77 1.60 -3.18 6.56
N PRO A 78 2.38 -2.07 6.55
CA PRO A 78 1.92 -0.77 7.06
C PRO A 78 0.67 -0.22 6.35
N CYS A 79 0.54 -0.48 5.05
CA CYS A 79 -0.58 0.01 4.25
C CYS A 79 -1.89 -0.69 4.61
N PHE A 80 -1.84 -2.01 4.81
CA PHE A 80 -2.99 -2.77 5.27
C PHE A 80 -3.35 -2.46 6.72
N LEU A 81 -2.35 -2.28 7.59
CA LEU A 81 -2.59 -1.90 8.98
C LEU A 81 -3.29 -0.54 9.08
N SER A 82 -2.86 0.46 8.31
CA SER A 82 -3.50 1.78 8.33
C SER A 82 -4.93 1.74 7.79
N ALA A 83 -5.17 0.98 6.70
CA ALA A 83 -6.51 0.79 6.17
C ALA A 83 -7.43 0.10 7.18
N ALA A 84 -6.93 -0.95 7.85
CA ALA A 84 -7.68 -1.67 8.88
C ALA A 84 -7.98 -0.78 10.10
N SER A 85 -7.00 0.01 10.58
CA SER A 85 -7.21 0.90 11.73
C SER A 85 -8.27 1.97 11.44
N ILE A 86 -8.26 2.55 10.25
CA ILE A 86 -9.26 3.56 9.86
C ILE A 86 -10.63 2.92 9.67
N MET A 87 -10.71 1.71 9.11
CA MET A 87 -11.98 0.99 8.97
C MET A 87 -12.62 0.65 10.32
N VAL A 88 -11.81 0.27 11.32
CA VAL A 88 -12.29 0.03 12.69
C VAL A 88 -12.79 1.34 13.31
N ALA A 89 -11.98 2.40 13.27
CA ALA A 89 -12.37 3.71 13.79
C ALA A 89 -13.68 4.21 13.16
N MET A 90 -13.84 4.06 11.85
CA MET A 90 -15.08 4.44 11.15
C MET A 90 -16.28 3.57 11.56
N SER A 91 -16.06 2.28 11.87
CA SER A 91 -17.14 1.42 12.34
C SER A 91 -17.64 1.82 13.73
N GLU A 92 -16.74 2.29 14.60
CA GLU A 92 -17.10 2.82 15.93
C GLU A 92 -17.92 4.11 15.80
N THR A 93 -17.50 5.04 14.92
CA THR A 93 -18.24 6.29 14.69
C THR A 93 -19.65 6.03 14.13
N VAL A 94 -19.78 5.07 13.22
CA VAL A 94 -21.10 4.68 12.68
C VAL A 94 -21.97 4.01 13.74
N ALA A 95 -21.38 3.18 14.62
CA ALA A 95 -22.11 2.54 15.71
C ALA A 95 -22.62 3.57 16.74
N GLU A 96 -21.81 4.56 17.09
CA GLU A 96 -22.18 5.66 17.99
C GLU A 96 -23.28 6.54 17.39
N ALA A 97 -23.20 6.83 16.08
CA ALA A 97 -24.24 7.59 15.39
C ALA A 97 -25.60 6.87 15.32
N LEU A 98 -25.62 5.53 15.40
CA LEU A 98 -26.84 4.74 15.32
C LEU A 98 -27.55 4.59 16.67
N ASP A 99 -26.84 4.72 17.78
CA ASP A 99 -27.38 4.48 19.14
C ASP A 99 -26.95 5.60 20.12
N PRO A 100 -27.48 6.84 19.97
CA PRO A 100 -27.03 8.02 20.71
C PRO A 100 -27.43 8.05 22.21
N HIS A 101 -28.15 7.03 22.69
CA HIS A 101 -28.73 6.98 24.04
C HIS A 101 -28.19 5.86 24.92
N ARG A 102 -27.07 5.24 24.54
CA ARG A 102 -26.39 4.24 25.37
C ARG A 102 -25.20 4.84 26.14
#